data_AF-U1X427-F1
#
_entry.id   AF-U1X427-F1
#
_cell.length_a   1.000
_cell.length_b   1.000
_cell.length_c   1.000
_cell.angle_alpha   90.00
_cell.angle_beta   90.00
_cell.angle_gamma   90.00
#
_symmetry.space_group_name_H-M   'P 1'
#
loop_
_entity.id
_entity.type
_entity.pdbx_description
1 polymer ?
#
loop_
_entity_poly.entity_id
_entity_poly.type
_entity_poly.pdbx_seq_one_letter_code
_entity_poly.pdbx_strand_id
1 'polypeptide(L)'
;MGTSVMASEPVQSSELQKFDAQVMASYPDITSSFSKTLRKNAAYMAYYAMNEQKQGTYPIATGKEFATQVKTGGPWDYKLSFGPAKKYVYNGYAMRGEDLGNVHYGFVGRAAGFQPFLLRSAAGAYQICSLTSHKDWASSYFDDPIDQLYINFGIDMWDNNTIPNSLSADSSQHDTQLFNLLTDSEKKEIEEKVKEDVAKIKEEQNQEK
;
A
#
# COMPACT_ATOMS: atom_id res chain seq x y z
N MET A 1 6.74 -43.57 -24.90
CA MET A 1 5.96 -43.25 -23.69
C MET A 1 6.65 -42.08 -23.02
N GLY A 2 6.07 -40.89 -23.11
CA GLY A 2 6.71 -39.64 -22.67
C GLY A 2 6.69 -39.53 -21.15
N THR A 3 7.86 -39.37 -20.56
CA THR A 3 8.04 -38.99 -19.16
C THR A 3 7.61 -37.53 -19.00
N SER A 4 6.51 -37.33 -18.29
CA SER A 4 6.03 -36.02 -17.84
C SER A 4 7.08 -35.41 -16.89
N VAL A 5 7.74 -34.35 -17.34
CA VAL A 5 8.61 -33.54 -16.49
C VAL A 5 7.69 -32.66 -15.65
N MET A 6 7.51 -33.03 -14.38
CA MET A 6 6.92 -32.10 -13.42
C MET A 6 7.83 -30.88 -13.35
N ALA A 7 7.30 -29.72 -13.74
CA ALA A 7 7.96 -28.44 -13.48
C ALA A 7 8.15 -28.32 -11.97
N SER A 8 9.39 -28.41 -11.52
CA SER A 8 9.78 -28.17 -10.13
C SER A 8 9.34 -26.78 -9.72
N GLU A 9 8.64 -26.66 -8.59
CA GLU A 9 8.33 -25.38 -7.98
C GLU A 9 9.63 -24.58 -7.78
N PRO A 10 9.69 -23.29 -8.19
CA PRO A 10 10.88 -22.50 -7.95
C PRO A 10 11.06 -22.32 -6.44
N VAL A 11 12.26 -22.70 -6.00
CA VAL A 11 12.86 -22.47 -4.69
C VAL A 11 12.61 -21.02 -4.23
N GLN A 12 12.36 -20.83 -2.93
CA GLN A 12 12.32 -19.52 -2.25
C GLN A 12 13.49 -18.63 -2.71
N SER A 13 13.23 -17.74 -3.67
CA SER A 13 14.22 -16.79 -4.17
C SER A 13 14.16 -15.51 -3.36
N SER A 14 15.32 -15.00 -2.96
CA SER A 14 15.49 -13.68 -2.33
C SER A 14 15.21 -12.50 -3.28
N GLU A 15 14.67 -12.76 -4.46
CA GLU A 15 14.44 -11.83 -5.56
C GLU A 15 13.10 -12.15 -6.22
N LEU A 16 12.36 -11.13 -6.63
CA LEU A 16 11.14 -11.29 -7.43
C LEU A 16 11.49 -11.83 -8.81
N GLN A 17 10.98 -13.01 -9.15
CA GLN A 17 11.15 -13.60 -10.47
C GLN A 17 9.85 -13.49 -11.26
N LYS A 18 9.93 -12.99 -12.50
CA LYS A 18 8.81 -13.03 -13.43
C LYS A 18 8.56 -14.48 -13.82
N PHE A 19 7.32 -14.92 -13.70
CA PHE A 19 6.94 -16.27 -14.10
C PHE A 19 6.92 -16.39 -15.62
N ASP A 20 7.18 -17.61 -16.12
CA ASP A 20 7.08 -17.92 -17.54
C ASP A 20 5.68 -17.57 -18.10
N ALA A 21 5.65 -17.12 -19.34
CA ALA A 21 4.43 -16.64 -20.01
C ALA A 21 3.26 -17.65 -19.96
N GLN A 22 3.56 -18.95 -19.93
CA GLN A 22 2.58 -20.01 -19.84
C GLN A 22 1.93 -20.14 -18.45
N VAL A 23 2.67 -19.87 -17.38
CA VAL A 23 2.13 -19.81 -16.01
C VAL A 23 1.29 -18.54 -15.83
N MET A 24 1.75 -17.42 -16.40
CA MET A 24 1.05 -16.15 -16.35
C MET A 24 -0.31 -16.20 -17.07
N ALA A 25 -0.41 -16.92 -18.18
CA ALA A 25 -1.67 -17.11 -18.90
C ALA A 25 -2.75 -17.88 -18.10
N SER A 26 -2.38 -18.53 -16.98
CA SER A 26 -3.31 -19.31 -16.16
C SER A 26 -4.00 -18.50 -15.04
N TYR A 27 -3.58 -17.25 -14.82
CA TYR A 27 -4.12 -16.40 -13.75
C TYR A 27 -4.74 -15.10 -14.31
N PRO A 28 -5.78 -14.55 -13.65
CA PRO A 28 -6.33 -13.25 -14.05
C PRO A 28 -5.29 -12.14 -13.96
N ASP A 29 -5.11 -11.37 -15.05
CA ASP A 29 -4.27 -10.18 -15.07
C ASP A 29 -5.02 -8.97 -14.54
N ILE A 30 -4.52 -8.42 -13.43
CA ILE A 30 -5.07 -7.26 -12.74
C ILE A 30 -4.13 -6.06 -12.81
N THR A 31 -3.07 -6.11 -13.64
CA THR A 31 -2.03 -5.07 -13.72
C THR A 31 -2.63 -3.68 -13.88
N SER A 32 -3.60 -3.52 -14.78
CA SER A 32 -4.24 -2.22 -15.02
C SER A 32 -5.17 -1.81 -13.87
N SER A 33 -6.05 -2.70 -13.42
CA SER A 33 -7.03 -2.38 -12.37
C SER A 33 -6.36 -2.12 -11.03
N PHE A 34 -5.41 -2.95 -10.63
CA PHE A 34 -4.66 -2.78 -9.39
C PHE A 34 -3.77 -1.55 -9.43
N SER A 35 -3.13 -1.23 -10.57
CA SER A 35 -2.37 0.02 -10.71
C SER A 35 -3.27 1.27 -10.59
N LYS A 36 -4.52 1.22 -11.04
CA LYS A 36 -5.48 2.32 -10.80
C LYS A 36 -5.81 2.44 -9.31
N THR A 37 -6.04 1.33 -8.63
CA THR A 37 -6.27 1.29 -7.19
C THR A 37 -5.08 1.86 -6.40
N LEU A 38 -3.86 1.46 -6.72
CA LEU A 38 -2.63 1.99 -6.10
C LEU A 38 -2.55 3.51 -6.23
N ARG A 39 -2.72 4.04 -7.44
CA ARG A 39 -2.65 5.50 -7.68
C ARG A 39 -3.75 6.25 -6.94
N LYS A 40 -4.98 5.73 -6.93
CA LYS A 40 -6.12 6.36 -6.25
C LYS A 40 -5.91 6.41 -4.74
N ASN A 41 -5.48 5.30 -4.14
CA ASN A 41 -5.23 5.23 -2.70
C ASN A 41 -3.98 6.02 -2.29
N ALA A 42 -2.96 6.06 -3.14
CA ALA A 42 -1.80 6.94 -2.96
C ALA A 42 -2.22 8.43 -3.00
N ALA A 43 -3.06 8.83 -3.94
CA ALA A 43 -3.59 10.19 -4.00
C ALA A 43 -4.39 10.54 -2.75
N TYR A 44 -5.24 9.63 -2.27
CA TYR A 44 -5.99 9.79 -1.02
C TYR A 44 -5.05 10.06 0.16
N MET A 45 -4.06 9.18 0.38
CA MET A 45 -3.17 9.31 1.54
C MET A 45 -2.21 10.50 1.44
N ALA A 46 -1.70 10.80 0.25
CA ALA A 46 -0.87 11.97 0.03
C ALA A 46 -1.66 13.27 0.28
N TYR A 47 -2.93 13.33 -0.14
CA TYR A 47 -3.78 14.49 0.09
C TYR A 47 -4.15 14.63 1.57
N TYR A 48 -4.43 13.52 2.25
CA TYR A 48 -4.64 13.50 3.70
C TYR A 48 -3.42 14.04 4.44
N ALA A 49 -2.22 13.49 4.15
CA ALA A 49 -0.96 13.90 4.75
C ALA A 49 -0.66 15.38 4.54
N MET A 50 -0.81 15.88 3.31
CA MET A 50 -0.62 17.29 2.98
C MET A 50 -1.52 18.21 3.84
N ASN A 51 -2.78 17.83 4.04
CA ASN A 51 -3.71 18.63 4.84
C ASN A 51 -3.46 18.50 6.34
N GLU A 52 -3.00 17.36 6.82
CA GLU A 52 -2.59 17.21 8.22
C GLU A 52 -1.34 18.05 8.54
N GLN A 53 -0.35 18.07 7.65
CA GLN A 53 0.87 18.85 7.80
C GLN A 53 0.57 20.34 8.04
N LYS A 54 -0.44 20.88 7.36
CA LYS A 54 -0.90 22.27 7.56
C LYS A 54 -1.48 22.53 8.96
N GLN A 55 -1.89 21.49 9.67
CA GLN A 55 -2.55 21.59 10.98
C GLN A 55 -1.65 21.18 12.16
N GLY A 56 -0.47 20.61 11.88
CA GLY A 56 0.61 20.45 12.83
C GLY A 56 0.63 19.16 13.65
N THR A 57 -0.17 18.14 13.30
CA THR A 57 -0.15 16.82 13.99
C THR A 57 0.54 15.71 13.20
N TYR A 58 0.94 15.97 11.95
CA TYR A 58 1.60 14.97 11.11
C TYR A 58 2.85 14.40 11.80
N PRO A 59 3.08 13.07 11.78
CA PRO A 59 2.34 12.03 11.03
C PRO A 59 1.21 11.33 11.81
N ILE A 60 0.67 11.90 12.88
CA ILE A 60 -0.20 11.17 13.81
C ILE A 60 -1.55 10.78 13.18
N ALA A 61 -2.31 11.74 12.66
CA ALA A 61 -3.61 11.50 12.04
C ALA A 61 -3.45 10.67 10.75
N THR A 62 -2.44 10.98 9.93
CA THR A 62 -2.12 10.21 8.71
C THR A 62 -1.79 8.76 9.07
N GLY A 63 -1.01 8.53 10.13
CA GLY A 63 -0.71 7.20 10.64
C GLY A 63 -1.96 6.47 11.12
N LYS A 64 -2.82 7.14 11.90
CA LYS A 64 -4.11 6.61 12.37
C LYS A 64 -5.02 6.21 11.20
N GLU A 65 -5.12 7.05 10.18
CA GLU A 65 -5.94 6.80 9.00
C GLU A 65 -5.38 5.62 8.20
N PHE A 66 -4.10 5.66 7.87
CA PHE A 66 -3.43 4.59 7.12
C PHE A 66 -3.63 3.23 7.80
N ALA A 67 -3.37 3.16 9.11
CA ALA A 67 -3.60 1.97 9.92
C ALA A 67 -5.06 1.48 9.89
N THR A 68 -6.03 2.38 9.92
CA THR A 68 -7.46 2.04 9.84
C THR A 68 -7.83 1.44 8.49
N GLN A 69 -7.15 1.87 7.43
CA GLN A 69 -7.40 1.38 6.08
C GLN A 69 -6.79 0.00 5.83
N VAL A 70 -5.54 -0.23 6.28
CA VAL A 70 -4.75 -1.44 5.97
C VAL A 70 -4.91 -2.59 6.98
N LYS A 71 -5.57 -2.34 8.13
CA LYS A 71 -5.80 -3.39 9.14
C LYS A 71 -6.65 -4.53 8.58
N THR A 72 -6.60 -5.69 9.25
CA THR A 72 -7.48 -6.82 8.97
C THR A 72 -8.95 -6.40 8.99
N GLY A 73 -9.69 -6.76 7.93
CA GLY A 73 -11.07 -6.36 7.72
C GLY A 73 -11.26 -4.88 7.36
N GLY A 74 -10.19 -4.11 7.22
CA GLY A 74 -10.21 -2.75 6.73
C GLY A 74 -10.47 -2.68 5.21
N PRO A 75 -10.78 -1.49 4.67
CA PRO A 75 -11.06 -1.33 3.25
C PRO A 75 -9.93 -1.77 2.31
N TRP A 76 -8.68 -1.77 2.77
CA TRP A 76 -7.49 -2.16 1.99
C TRP A 76 -6.91 -3.51 2.43
N ASP A 77 -7.71 -4.35 3.10
CA ASP A 77 -7.34 -5.75 3.36
C ASP A 77 -7.44 -6.59 2.08
N TYR A 78 -6.39 -6.51 1.27
CA TYR A 78 -6.31 -7.20 -0.02
C TYR A 78 -6.13 -8.72 0.11
N LYS A 79 -5.62 -9.20 1.25
CA LYS A 79 -5.58 -10.64 1.58
C LYS A 79 -7.01 -11.19 1.63
N LEU A 80 -7.93 -10.45 2.24
CA LEU A 80 -9.35 -10.81 2.28
C LEU A 80 -10.04 -10.62 0.93
N SER A 81 -9.84 -9.47 0.25
CA SER A 81 -10.60 -9.14 -0.96
C SER A 81 -10.21 -9.97 -2.20
N PHE A 82 -8.92 -10.30 -2.35
CA PHE A 82 -8.43 -11.14 -3.46
C PHE A 82 -8.38 -12.63 -3.09
N GLY A 83 -8.48 -12.95 -1.80
CA GLY A 83 -8.43 -14.30 -1.28
C GLY A 83 -6.99 -14.75 -0.97
N PRO A 84 -6.75 -15.42 0.17
CA PRO A 84 -5.40 -15.65 0.70
C PRO A 84 -4.55 -16.59 -0.17
N ALA A 85 -5.17 -17.53 -0.89
CA ALA A 85 -4.47 -18.52 -1.72
C ALA A 85 -4.56 -18.25 -3.23
N LYS A 86 -5.37 -17.27 -3.66
CA LYS A 86 -5.63 -17.04 -5.07
C LYS A 86 -4.54 -16.19 -5.70
N LYS A 87 -4.01 -16.65 -6.83
CA LYS A 87 -2.94 -15.96 -7.58
C LYS A 87 -3.51 -15.09 -8.70
N TYR A 88 -2.83 -13.98 -8.95
CA TYR A 88 -3.12 -12.97 -9.94
C TYR A 88 -1.85 -12.54 -10.66
N VAL A 89 -1.97 -12.11 -11.91
CA VAL A 89 -0.87 -11.45 -12.61
C VAL A 89 -0.86 -9.96 -12.28
N TYR A 90 0.26 -9.47 -11.75
CA TYR A 90 0.54 -8.05 -11.58
C TYR A 90 1.96 -7.72 -12.04
N ASN A 91 2.10 -6.83 -13.02
CA ASN A 91 3.38 -6.37 -13.55
C ASN A 91 4.33 -7.51 -14.01
N GLY A 92 3.77 -8.60 -14.53
CA GLY A 92 4.53 -9.77 -14.94
C GLY A 92 4.92 -10.74 -13.81
N TYR A 93 4.39 -10.55 -12.60
CA TYR A 93 4.56 -11.46 -11.47
C TYR A 93 3.24 -12.15 -11.10
N ALA A 94 3.30 -13.41 -10.66
CA ALA A 94 2.16 -14.11 -10.09
C ALA A 94 2.14 -13.86 -8.57
N MET A 95 1.16 -13.10 -8.10
CA MET A 95 1.04 -12.62 -6.72
C MET A 95 -0.25 -13.11 -6.07
N ARG A 96 -0.20 -13.50 -4.80
CA ARG A 96 -1.38 -13.77 -3.96
C ARG A 96 -2.01 -12.47 -3.47
N GLY A 97 -3.20 -12.54 -2.87
CA GLY A 97 -3.83 -11.38 -2.23
C GLY A 97 -2.97 -10.72 -1.16
N GLU A 98 -2.24 -11.51 -0.38
CA GLU A 98 -1.26 -11.04 0.62
C GLU A 98 -0.09 -10.29 -0.04
N ASP A 99 0.52 -10.87 -1.07
CA ASP A 99 1.62 -10.26 -1.81
C ASP A 99 1.18 -8.90 -2.42
N LEU A 100 -0.03 -8.83 -2.99
CA LEU A 100 -0.63 -7.58 -3.48
C LEU A 100 -0.86 -6.56 -2.35
N GLY A 101 -1.33 -7.01 -1.18
CA GLY A 101 -1.47 -6.18 0.01
C GLY A 101 -0.15 -5.56 0.46
N ASN A 102 0.92 -6.36 0.46
CA ASN A 102 2.27 -5.91 0.80
C ASN A 102 2.81 -4.87 -0.22
N VAL A 103 2.59 -5.10 -1.51
CA VAL A 103 2.90 -4.11 -2.56
C VAL A 103 2.14 -2.80 -2.33
N HIS A 104 0.85 -2.88 -2.03
CA HIS A 104 0.00 -1.72 -1.76
C HIS A 104 0.46 -0.94 -0.53
N TYR A 105 0.73 -1.64 0.57
CA TYR A 105 1.22 -1.07 1.81
C TYR A 105 2.49 -0.24 1.59
N GLY A 106 3.48 -0.81 0.89
CA GLY A 106 4.73 -0.11 0.56
C GLY A 106 4.49 1.12 -0.30
N PHE A 107 3.73 0.98 -1.38
CA PHE A 107 3.49 2.07 -2.35
C PHE A 107 2.70 3.23 -1.74
N VAL A 108 1.56 2.95 -1.11
CA VAL A 108 0.68 3.98 -0.54
C VAL A 108 1.26 4.57 0.74
N GLY A 109 1.96 3.78 1.55
CA GLY A 109 2.67 4.28 2.72
C GLY A 109 3.76 5.29 2.35
N ARG A 110 4.52 5.05 1.26
CA ARG A 110 5.49 6.03 0.76
C ARG A 110 4.81 7.30 0.25
N ALA A 111 3.68 7.17 -0.45
CA ALA A 111 2.87 8.32 -0.89
C ALA A 111 2.35 9.17 0.28
N ALA A 112 2.06 8.54 1.42
CA ALA A 112 1.68 9.22 2.66
C ALA A 112 2.83 9.99 3.33
N GLY A 113 4.06 9.87 2.81
CA GLY A 113 5.26 10.52 3.34
C GLY A 113 6.03 9.71 4.40
N PHE A 114 5.65 8.45 4.65
CA PHE A 114 6.37 7.59 5.59
C PHE A 114 7.71 7.15 5.01
N GLN A 115 8.77 7.21 5.83
CA GLN A 115 10.11 6.82 5.42
C GLN A 115 10.19 5.30 5.17
N PRO A 116 11.02 4.81 4.23
CA PRO A 116 11.15 3.38 3.96
C PRO A 116 11.44 2.53 5.19
N PHE A 117 12.26 3.02 6.13
CA PHE A 117 12.58 2.27 7.35
C PHE A 117 11.35 2.04 8.25
N LEU A 118 10.38 2.97 8.25
CA LEU A 118 9.13 2.82 9.00
C LEU A 118 8.26 1.72 8.39
N LEU A 119 8.23 1.64 7.06
CA LEU A 119 7.43 0.65 6.32
C LEU A 119 8.09 -0.74 6.29
N ARG A 120 9.42 -0.83 6.42
CA ARG A 120 10.18 -2.09 6.38
C ARG A 120 10.26 -2.81 7.72
N SER A 121 10.01 -2.11 8.83
CA SER A 121 10.19 -2.70 10.15
C SER A 121 8.86 -2.90 10.86
N ALA A 122 8.65 -4.08 11.46
CA ALA A 122 7.54 -4.31 12.36
C ALA A 122 7.50 -3.26 13.49
N ALA A 123 8.67 -2.81 13.97
CA ALA A 123 8.77 -1.73 14.94
C ALA A 123 8.29 -0.37 14.39
N GLY A 124 8.64 -0.03 13.15
CA GLY A 124 8.18 1.19 12.48
C GLY A 124 6.69 1.16 12.13
N ALA A 125 6.21 0.02 11.63
CA ALA A 125 4.79 -0.21 11.44
C ALA A 125 4.05 -0.17 12.77
N TYR A 126 4.63 -0.74 13.84
CA TYR A 126 4.08 -0.63 15.18
C TYR A 126 4.10 0.80 15.70
N GLN A 127 5.08 1.64 15.36
CA GLN A 127 5.02 3.08 15.65
C GLN A 127 3.79 3.70 14.99
N ILE A 128 3.50 3.37 13.72
CA ILE A 128 2.27 3.79 13.04
C ILE A 128 1.01 3.20 13.71
N CYS A 129 1.04 1.90 14.10
CA CYS A 129 -0.06 1.21 14.77
C CYS A 129 -0.36 1.76 16.15
N SER A 130 0.69 2.10 16.92
CA SER A 130 0.62 2.48 18.33
C SER A 130 -0.11 3.80 18.53
N LEU A 131 -0.22 4.58 17.45
CA LEU A 131 -1.10 5.72 17.34
C LEU A 131 -2.59 5.31 17.29
N THR A 132 -2.93 4.03 17.22
CA THR A 132 -4.31 3.51 17.07
C THR A 132 -4.67 2.49 18.15
N SER A 133 -5.97 2.20 18.29
CA SER A 133 -6.47 1.08 19.08
C SER A 133 -6.31 -0.29 18.39
N HIS A 134 -5.70 -0.34 17.21
CA HIS A 134 -5.54 -1.54 16.39
C HIS A 134 -4.09 -2.06 16.45
N LYS A 135 -3.73 -2.65 17.58
CA LYS A 135 -2.32 -2.97 17.89
C LYS A 135 -1.72 -4.13 17.09
N ASP A 136 -2.55 -4.92 16.41
CA ASP A 136 -2.13 -6.21 15.83
C ASP A 136 -2.09 -6.23 14.30
N TRP A 137 -2.34 -5.12 13.59
CA TRP A 137 -2.28 -5.18 12.13
C TRP A 137 -0.86 -5.26 11.59
N ALA A 138 0.14 -4.70 12.29
CA ALA A 138 1.53 -4.79 11.82
C ALA A 138 1.98 -6.25 11.68
N SER A 139 1.61 -7.14 12.60
CA SER A 139 2.12 -8.52 12.59
C SER A 139 1.79 -9.29 11.31
N SER A 140 0.74 -8.92 10.57
CA SER A 140 0.38 -9.57 9.30
C SER A 140 1.16 -9.11 8.07
N TYR A 141 2.08 -8.16 8.22
CA TYR A 141 2.92 -7.60 7.13
C TYR A 141 4.42 -7.92 7.32
N PHE A 142 4.78 -8.59 8.41
CA PHE A 142 6.18 -8.85 8.78
C PHE A 142 6.40 -10.27 9.31
N ASP A 143 5.45 -11.18 9.11
CA ASP A 143 5.54 -12.56 9.58
C ASP A 143 6.25 -13.50 8.58
N ASP A 144 6.29 -13.15 7.29
CA ASP A 144 7.02 -13.87 6.25
C ASP A 144 8.18 -13.01 5.67
N PRO A 145 9.40 -13.57 5.51
CA PRO A 145 10.46 -12.92 4.73
C PRO A 145 10.04 -12.43 3.33
N ILE A 146 9.03 -13.07 2.72
CA ILE A 146 8.43 -12.69 1.43
C ILE A 146 7.68 -11.35 1.53
N ASP A 147 7.15 -10.99 2.70
CA ASP A 147 6.43 -9.71 2.87
C ASP A 147 7.37 -8.52 2.62
N GLN A 148 8.60 -8.61 3.11
CA GLN A 148 9.62 -7.59 2.90
C GLN A 148 9.95 -7.37 1.43
N LEU A 149 9.95 -8.44 0.64
CA LEU A 149 10.19 -8.38 -0.79
C LEU A 149 9.12 -7.53 -1.50
N TYR A 150 7.84 -7.79 -1.21
CA TYR A 150 6.72 -7.10 -1.85
C TYR A 150 6.50 -5.68 -1.30
N ILE A 151 6.74 -5.46 0.00
CA ILE A 151 6.77 -4.11 0.58
C ILE A 151 7.84 -3.26 -0.10
N ASN A 152 9.06 -3.79 -0.26
CA ASN A 152 10.14 -3.10 -0.96
C ASN A 152 9.78 -2.85 -2.43
N PHE A 153 9.18 -3.81 -3.10
CA PHE A 153 8.69 -3.61 -4.47
C PHE A 153 7.69 -2.45 -4.58
N GLY A 154 6.75 -2.35 -3.63
CA GLY A 154 5.83 -1.21 -3.53
C GLY A 154 6.55 0.13 -3.30
N ILE A 155 7.51 0.15 -2.36
CA ILE A 155 8.33 1.33 -2.05
C ILE A 155 9.09 1.80 -3.30
N ASP A 156 9.80 0.87 -3.95
CA ASP A 156 10.63 1.15 -5.12
C ASP A 156 9.78 1.58 -6.31
N MET A 157 8.55 1.07 -6.45
CA MET A 157 7.62 1.53 -7.49
C MET A 157 7.22 3.00 -7.32
N TRP A 158 7.01 3.43 -6.07
CA TRP A 158 6.74 4.84 -5.77
C TRP A 158 7.99 5.69 -6.00
N ASP A 159 9.11 5.33 -5.37
CA ASP A 159 10.35 6.12 -5.39
C ASP A 159 10.93 6.27 -6.81
N ASN A 160 10.76 5.25 -7.67
CA ASN A 160 11.28 5.27 -9.05
C ASN A 160 10.24 5.63 -10.12
N ASN A 161 8.98 5.90 -9.74
CA ASN A 161 7.89 6.15 -10.69
C ASN A 161 7.71 5.04 -11.74
N THR A 162 7.80 3.77 -11.33
CA THR A 162 7.76 2.60 -12.23
C THR A 162 6.41 1.89 -12.25
N ILE A 163 5.35 2.56 -11.78
CA ILE A 163 4.01 1.98 -11.75
C ILE A 163 3.51 1.64 -13.18
N PRO A 164 3.01 0.40 -13.44
CA PRO A 164 2.55 0.00 -14.76
C PRO A 164 1.40 0.88 -15.28
N ASN A 165 1.54 1.41 -16.50
CA ASN A 165 0.59 2.35 -17.11
C ASN A 165 -0.76 1.70 -17.48
N SER A 166 -1.86 2.46 -17.38
CA SER A 166 -2.37 3.21 -18.55
C SER A 166 -2.47 4.74 -18.37
N LEU A 167 -1.81 5.45 -19.30
CA LEU A 167 -1.93 6.84 -19.77
C LEU A 167 -1.48 8.02 -18.86
N SER A 168 -0.33 8.58 -19.26
CA SER A 168 -0.03 10.02 -19.32
C SER A 168 0.34 10.76 -18.02
N ALA A 169 1.64 10.79 -17.72
CA ALA A 169 2.24 11.79 -16.83
C ALA A 169 3.76 11.83 -17.05
N ASP A 170 4.19 12.83 -17.83
CA ASP A 170 5.58 13.28 -17.95
C ASP A 170 6.17 13.59 -16.56
N SER A 171 7.38 13.11 -16.32
CA SER A 171 8.02 12.92 -15.01
C SER A 171 8.60 14.20 -14.39
N SER A 172 7.91 15.34 -14.51
CA SER A 172 8.40 16.62 -13.95
C SER A 172 7.40 17.39 -13.08
N GLN A 173 6.17 16.90 -12.87
CA GLN A 173 5.16 17.56 -12.01
C GLN A 173 4.38 16.53 -11.17
N HIS A 174 5.03 15.94 -10.15
CA HIS A 174 4.48 14.78 -9.44
C HIS A 174 3.38 15.10 -8.41
N ASP A 175 3.35 16.30 -7.84
CA ASP A 175 2.41 16.59 -6.74
C ASP A 175 1.04 17.07 -7.23
N THR A 176 0.98 17.78 -8.36
CA THR A 176 -0.26 18.34 -8.92
C THR A 176 -1.07 17.31 -9.71
N GLN A 177 -0.44 16.33 -10.35
CA GLN A 177 -1.15 15.30 -11.13
C GLN A 177 -1.74 14.19 -10.28
N LEU A 178 -1.10 13.81 -9.17
CA LEU A 178 -1.62 12.78 -8.29
C LEU A 178 -2.97 13.18 -7.68
N PHE A 179 -3.11 14.42 -7.23
CA PHE A 179 -4.37 14.92 -6.67
C PHE A 179 -5.48 15.12 -7.72
N ASN A 180 -5.16 15.15 -9.01
CA ASN A 180 -6.18 15.17 -10.07
C ASN A 180 -6.90 13.83 -10.22
N LEU A 181 -6.38 12.76 -9.58
CA LEU A 181 -7.09 11.49 -9.47
C LEU A 181 -8.25 11.57 -8.46
N LEU A 182 -8.32 12.63 -7.65
CA LEU A 182 -9.42 12.88 -6.73
C LEU A 182 -10.35 13.95 -7.32
N THR A 183 -11.64 13.67 -7.25
CA THR A 183 -12.69 14.65 -7.53
C THR A 183 -12.74 15.72 -6.44
N ASP A 184 -13.37 16.86 -6.72
CA ASP A 184 -13.52 17.93 -5.74
C ASP A 184 -14.34 17.50 -4.52
N SER A 185 -15.32 16.59 -4.70
CA SER A 185 -16.08 16.01 -3.59
C SER A 185 -15.18 15.17 -2.68
N GLU A 186 -14.36 14.28 -3.26
CA GLU A 186 -13.44 13.44 -2.49
C GLU A 186 -12.40 14.29 -1.75
N LYS A 187 -11.86 15.33 -2.38
CA LYS A 187 -10.94 16.27 -1.72
C LYS A 187 -11.59 16.94 -0.51
N LYS A 188 -12.83 17.41 -0.67
CA LYS A 188 -13.59 18.04 0.42
C LYS A 188 -13.88 17.05 1.55
N GLU A 189 -14.27 15.83 1.23
CA GLU A 189 -14.50 14.77 2.23
C GLU A 189 -13.22 14.45 3.01
N ILE A 190 -12.08 14.35 2.32
CA ILE A 190 -10.77 14.15 2.96
C ILE A 190 -10.43 15.34 3.86
N GLU A 191 -10.59 16.57 3.39
CA GLU A 191 -10.30 17.77 4.19
C GLU A 191 -11.10 17.83 5.47
N GLU A 192 -12.41 17.57 5.42
CA GLU A 192 -13.24 17.57 6.63
C GLU A 192 -12.83 16.44 7.58
N LYS A 193 -12.57 15.24 7.05
CA LYS A 193 -12.09 14.13 7.86
C LYS A 193 -10.76 14.43 8.54
N VAL A 194 -9.80 15.06 7.85
CA VAL A 194 -8.52 15.48 8.46
C VAL A 194 -8.78 16.48 9.59
N LYS A 195 -9.65 17.48 9.40
CA LYS A 195 -9.96 18.46 10.46
C LYS A 195 -10.55 17.77 11.69
N GLU A 196 -11.47 16.84 11.51
CA GLU A 196 -12.07 16.07 12.61
C GLU A 196 -11.04 15.23 13.37
N ASP A 197 -10.20 14.49 12.64
CA ASP A 197 -9.21 13.61 13.24
C ASP A 197 -8.11 14.41 13.97
N VAL A 198 -7.67 15.54 13.40
CA VAL A 198 -6.75 16.48 14.03
C VAL A 198 -7.34 17.09 15.30
N ALA A 199 -8.61 17.48 15.29
CA ALA A 199 -9.28 18.05 16.46
C ALA A 199 -9.30 17.05 17.62
N LYS A 200 -9.70 15.79 17.35
CA LYS A 200 -9.69 14.70 18.35
C LYS A 200 -8.30 14.50 18.94
N ILE A 201 -7.25 14.47 18.11
CA ILE A 201 -5.86 14.30 18.57
C ILE A 201 -5.44 15.46 19.49
N LYS A 202 -5.76 16.71 19.14
CA LYS A 202 -5.42 17.88 19.96
C LYS A 202 -6.16 17.87 21.29
N GLU A 203 -7.41 17.41 21.31
CA GLU A 203 -8.18 17.22 22.54
C GLU A 203 -7.56 16.16 23.45
N GLU A 204 -7.21 14.99 22.92
CA GLU A 204 -6.51 13.91 23.63
C GLU A 204 -5.21 14.43 24.27
N GLN A 205 -4.37 15.13 23.50
CA GLN A 205 -3.10 15.69 23.98
C GLN A 205 -3.24 16.78 25.06
N ASN A 206 -4.38 17.46 25.12
CA ASN A 206 -4.66 18.47 26.14
C ASN A 206 -5.21 17.87 27.44
N GLN A 207 -5.80 16.67 27.40
CA GLN A 207 -6.29 15.96 28.58
C GLN A 207 -5.18 15.20 29.34
N GLU A 208 -4.05 14.93 28.67
CA GLU A 208 -2.87 14.26 29.24
C GLU A 208 -1.85 15.21 29.89
N LYS A 209 -2.11 16.53 29.88
CA LYS A 209 -1.28 17.57 30.51
C LYS A 209 -1.88 18.06 31.82
#